data_AF-A0A7X6X8T2-F1
#
_entry.id   AF-A0A7X6X8T2-F1
#
_cell.length_a   1.000
_cell.length_b   1.000
_cell.length_c   1.000
_cell.angle_alpha   90.00
_cell.angle_beta   90.00
_cell.angle_gamma   90.00
#
_symmetry.space_group_name_H-M   'P 1'
#
loop_
_entity.id
_entity.type
_entity.pdbx_description
1 polymer ?
#
loop_
_entity_poly.entity_id
_entity_poly.type
_entity_poly.pdbx_seq_one_letter_code
_entity_poly.pdbx_strand_id
1 'polypeptide(L)' 'FGESVMVTIRNSQRMVYRQVLPYEVTFGKVPLGASVVYVNSMGRIGIAINQGSFSKAYGIGMGHQWEVCFKKHSKSP' A
#
# COMPACT_ATOMS: atom_id res chain seq x y z
N PHE A 1 12.29 11.10 6.27
CA PHE A 1 11.94 9.75 6.74
C PHE A 1 10.71 9.86 7.63
N GLY A 2 9.71 9.00 7.45
CA GLY A 2 8.41 9.14 8.14
C GLY A 2 7.28 9.74 7.30
N GLU A 3 7.42 9.82 5.98
CA GLU A 3 6.29 10.15 5.12
C GLU A 3 5.33 8.96 5.08
N SER A 4 4.04 9.25 5.20
CA SER A 4 2.99 8.25 5.08
C SER A 4 2.07 8.62 3.92
N VAL A 5 1.44 7.61 3.35
CA VAL A 5 0.50 7.75 2.24
C VAL A 5 -0.83 7.12 2.63
N MET A 6 -1.92 7.83 2.36
CA MET A 6 -3.25 7.25 2.40
C MET A 6 -3.40 6.39 1.15
N VAL A 7 -3.52 5.09 1.35
CA VAL A 7 -3.84 4.12 0.32
C VAL A 7 -5.33 3.88 0.33
N THR A 8 -5.97 3.95 -0.83
CA THR A 8 -7.35 3.48 -1.03
C THR A 8 -7.37 2.49 -2.19
N ILE A 9 -7.93 1.31 -1.97
CA ILE A 9 -8.11 0.28 -3.01
C ILE A 9 -9.61 0.02 -3.18
N ARG A 10 -10.07 0.05 -4.43
CA ARG A 10 -11.46 -0.25 -4.80
C ARG A 10 -11.53 -1.40 -5.79
N ASN A 11 -12.62 -2.15 -5.71
CA ASN A 11 -13.06 -3.06 -6.76
C ASN A 11 -14.42 -2.54 -7.26
N SER A 12 -14.43 -1.97 -8.46
CA SER A 12 -15.53 -1.17 -9.01
C SER A 12 -15.93 -0.06 -8.02
N GLN A 13 -17.17 -0.07 -7.53
CA GLN A 13 -17.66 0.93 -6.57
C GLN A 13 -17.36 0.57 -5.10
N ARG A 14 -16.88 -0.64 -4.82
CA ARG A 14 -16.64 -1.11 -3.45
C ARG A 14 -15.25 -0.72 -2.98
N MET A 15 -15.16 0.02 -1.88
CA MET A 15 -13.90 0.23 -1.17
C MET A 15 -13.51 -1.04 -0.42
N VAL A 16 -12.38 -1.64 -0.80
CA VAL A 16 -11.89 -2.91 -0.23
C VAL A 16 -10.85 -2.64 0.85
N TYR A 17 -10.04 -1.60 0.69
CA TYR A 17 -8.98 -1.26 1.62
C TYR A 17 -8.80 0.25 1.72
N ARG A 18 -8.64 0.78 2.93
CA ARG A 18 -8.25 2.17 3.15
C ARG A 18 -7.45 2.33 4.44
N GLN A 19 -6.15 2.61 4.32
CA GLN A 19 -5.27 2.86 5.46
C GLN A 19 -4.15 3.84 5.11
N VAL A 20 -3.62 4.47 6.15
CA VAL A 20 -2.36 5.21 6.07
C VAL A 20 -1.21 4.23 6.25
N LEU A 21 -0.31 4.16 5.27
CA LEU A 21 0.85 3.28 5.29
C LEU A 21 2.15 4.08 5.23
N PRO A 22 3.23 3.60 5.87
CA PRO A 22 4.55 4.18 5.70
C PRO A 22 5.02 4.02 4.25
N TYR A 23 5.68 5.05 3.73
CA TYR A 23 6.37 5.00 2.43
C TYR A 23 7.86 4.83 2.66
N GLU A 24 8.39 3.66 2.31
CA GLU A 24 9.77 3.27 2.60
C GLU A 24 10.47 2.62 1.40
N VAL A 25 11.80 2.59 1.44
CA VAL A 25 12.63 2.07 0.34
C VAL A 25 12.67 0.54 0.25
N THR A 26 12.31 -0.18 1.32
CA THR A 26 12.28 -1.65 1.36
C THR A 26 11.38 -2.16 2.48
N PHE A 27 10.90 -3.40 2.35
CA PHE A 27 10.06 -4.07 3.36
C PHE A 27 10.74 -4.20 4.72
N GLY A 28 12.08 -4.33 4.74
CA GLY A 28 12.86 -4.45 5.97
C GLY A 28 12.86 -3.19 6.85
N LYS A 29 12.25 -2.09 6.39
CA LYS A 29 12.10 -0.84 7.18
C LYS A 29 10.85 -0.81 8.06
N VAL A 30 9.96 -1.80 7.94
CA VAL A 30 8.79 -1.95 8.81
C VAL A 30 8.85 -3.28 9.57
N PRO A 31 8.16 -3.42 10.71
CA PRO A 31 8.10 -4.70 11.43
C PRO A 31 7.59 -5.86 10.58
N LEU A 32 7.91 -7.09 10.97
CA LEU A 32 7.35 -8.30 10.34
C LEU A 32 5.82 -8.26 10.39
N GLY A 33 5.17 -8.61 9.28
CA GLY A 33 3.71 -8.56 9.15
C GLY A 33 3.11 -7.16 8.95
N ALA A 34 3.90 -6.08 9.03
CA ALA A 34 3.41 -4.73 8.77
C ALA A 34 3.31 -4.44 7.26
N SER A 35 2.34 -3.61 6.88
CA SER A 35 2.15 -3.16 5.50
C SER A 35 2.99 -1.93 5.18
N VAL A 36 3.44 -1.81 3.93
CA VAL A 36 4.33 -0.73 3.46
C VAL A 36 4.08 -0.42 1.99
N VAL A 37 4.19 0.87 1.64
CA VAL A 37 4.25 1.33 0.26
C VAL A 37 5.71 1.55 -0.13
N TYR A 38 6.09 1.14 -1.33
CA TYR A 38 7.48 1.21 -1.80
C TYR A 38 7.53 1.36 -3.32
N VAL A 39 8.72 1.66 -3.86
CA VAL A 39 8.99 1.61 -5.30
C VAL A 39 9.78 0.34 -5.60
N ASN A 40 9.29 -0.47 -6.54
CA ASN A 40 9.96 -1.71 -6.93
C ASN A 40 11.08 -1.46 -7.96
N SER A 41 11.80 -2.52 -8.33
CA SER A 41 12.93 -2.47 -9.29
C SER A 41 12.56 -1.99 -10.69
N MET A 42 11.27 -1.97 -11.04
CA MET A 42 10.76 -1.44 -12.31
C MET A 42 10.34 0.03 -12.20
N GLY A 43 10.59 0.70 -11.08
CA GLY A 43 10.16 2.07 -10.86
C GLY A 43 8.65 2.23 -10.64
N ARG A 44 7.93 1.15 -10.31
CA ARG A 44 6.47 1.18 -10.06
C ARG A 44 6.19 1.22 -8.56
N ILE A 45 5.14 1.93 -8.18
CA ILE A 45 4.63 1.92 -6.80
C ILE A 45 4.01 0.55 -6.50
N GLY A 46 4.38 -0.04 -5.38
CA GLY A 46 3.84 -1.30 -4.88
C GLY A 46 3.40 -1.19 -3.42
N ILE A 47 2.60 -2.17 -3.00
CA ILE A 47 2.15 -2.34 -1.62
C ILE A 47 2.46 -3.78 -1.22
N ALA A 48 3.07 -3.95 -0.05
CA ALA A 48 3.46 -5.26 0.45
C ALA A 48 3.22 -5.38 1.95
N ILE A 49 3.26 -6.61 2.44
CA ILE A 49 3.43 -6.94 3.85
C ILE A 49 4.86 -7.46 4.01
N ASN A 50 5.58 -6.98 5.03
CA ASN A 50 6.91 -7.52 5.32
C ASN A 50 6.82 -9.02 5.66
N GLN A 51 7.42 -9.85 4.81
CA GLN A 51 7.32 -11.32 4.82
C GLN A 51 5.88 -11.87 4.74
N GLY A 52 5.02 -11.20 3.96
CA GLY A 52 3.65 -11.65 3.74
C GLY A 52 3.11 -11.28 2.36
N SER A 53 1.89 -11.74 2.07
CA SER A 53 1.19 -11.43 0.82
C SER A 53 0.06 -10.44 1.08
N PHE A 54 0.25 -9.19 0.67
CA PHE A 54 -0.75 -8.13 0.83
C PHE A 54 -2.05 -8.46 0.08
N SER A 55 -1.96 -8.92 -1.16
CA SER A 55 -3.13 -9.26 -1.98
C SER A 55 -3.95 -10.41 -1.39
N LYS A 56 -3.30 -11.46 -0.86
CA LYS A 56 -3.99 -12.56 -0.18
C LYS A 56 -4.64 -12.10 1.13
N ALA A 57 -3.94 -11.29 1.93
CA ALA A 57 -4.45 -10.82 3.22
C ALA A 57 -5.73 -9.97 3.09
N TYR A 58 -5.88 -9.21 2.01
CA TYR A 58 -7.02 -8.32 1.79
C TYR A 58 -7.92 -8.71 0.61
N GLY A 59 -7.73 -9.88 0.01
CA GLY A 59 -8.53 -10.37 -1.12
C GLY A 59 -8.45 -9.48 -2.37
N ILE A 60 -7.29 -8.90 -2.65
CA ILE A 60 -7.07 -8.01 -3.80
C ILE A 60 -6.78 -8.85 -5.06
N GLY A 61 -7.58 -8.62 -6.10
CA GLY A 61 -7.48 -9.28 -7.39
C GLY A 61 -6.77 -8.44 -8.45
N MET A 62 -6.99 -8.81 -9.71
CA MET A 62 -6.42 -8.16 -10.90
C MET A 62 -7.53 -7.73 -11.87
N GLY A 63 -7.19 -6.88 -12.83
CA GLY A 63 -8.08 -6.42 -13.91
C GLY A 63 -8.59 -4.98 -13.74
N HIS A 64 -9.22 -4.44 -14.78
CA HIS A 64 -9.62 -3.03 -14.89
C HIS A 64 -10.63 -2.55 -13.84
N GLN A 65 -11.35 -3.47 -13.22
CA GLN A 65 -12.25 -3.18 -12.10
C GLN A 65 -11.51 -2.73 -10.83
N TRP A 66 -10.22 -3.05 -10.69
CA TRP A 66 -9.44 -2.68 -9.53
C TRP A 66 -8.79 -1.31 -9.71
N GLU A 67 -8.98 -0.43 -8.73
CA GLU A 67 -8.38 0.90 -8.69
C GLU A 67 -7.55 1.05 -7.41
N VAL A 68 -6.35 1.62 -7.52
CA VAL A 68 -5.52 1.99 -6.37
C VAL A 68 -5.24 3.48 -6.43
N CYS A 69 -5.57 4.19 -5.37
CA CYS A 69 -5.31 5.62 -5.21
C CYS A 69 -4.36 5.86 -4.04
N PHE A 70 -3.35 6.70 -4.28
CA PHE A 70 -2.39 7.15 -3.27
C PHE A 70 -2.57 8.65 -3.06
N LYS A 71 -2.74 9.07 -1.81
CA LYS A 71 -2.76 10.49 -1.43
C LYS A 71 -1.71 10.73 -0.36
N LYS A 72 -0.90 11.78 -0.52
CA LYS A 72 0.06 12.19 0.51
C LYS A 72 -0.67 12.38 1.84
N HIS A 73 -0.16 11.74 2.89
CA HIS A 73 -0.66 11.90 4.25
C HIS A 73 0.40 12.63 5.06
N SER A 74 0.36 13.96 5.00
CA SER A 74 1.12 14.79 5.91
C SER A 74 0.48 14.69 7.29
N LYS A 75 1.27 14.35 8.31
CA LYS A 75 0.86 14.64 9.68
C LYS A 75 0.73 16.17 9.77
N SER A 76 -0.40 16.66 10.28
CA SER A 76 -0.50 18.07 10.66
C SER A 76 0.63 18.39 11.65
N PRO A 77 1.25 19.59 11.57
CA PRO A 77 2.27 20.01 12.52
C PRO A 77 1.75 20.00 13.96
#